data_AF-A0AAD6ZTR8-F1
#
_entry.id   AF-A0AAD6ZTR8-F1
#
_cell.length_a   1.000
_cell.length_b   1.000
_cell.length_c   1.000
_cell.angle_alpha   90.00
_cell.angle_beta   90.00
_cell.angle_gamma   90.00
#
_symmetry.space_group_name_H-M   'P 1'
#
loop_
_entity.id
_entity.type
_entity.pdbx_description
1 polymer ?
#
loop_
_entity_poly.entity_id
_entity_poly.type
_entity_poly.pdbx_seq_one_letter_code
_entity_poly.pdbx_strand_id
1 'polypeptide(L)'
;MSQMFGNNAQSTVQWSVTKNTASSLIYIKVINTATVSNTVVFTLPFTIFSTAGTGTVLTVLSGTMNTSMNLNAAVHKVITFTAEKTITHVAPALLASVLIVNAH
;
A
#
# COMPACT_ATOMS: atom_id res chain seq x y z
N MET A 1 -10.57 -17.37 10.69
CA MET A 1 -9.22 -17.90 10.44
C MET A 1 -8.40 -16.78 9.82
N SER A 2 -7.56 -16.09 10.58
CA SER A 2 -6.70 -15.02 10.04
C SER A 2 -5.43 -15.69 9.50
N GLN A 3 -5.32 -15.81 8.18
CA GLN A 3 -4.11 -16.37 7.58
C GLN A 3 -3.05 -15.26 7.57
N MET A 4 -1.97 -15.44 8.33
CA MET A 4 -0.81 -14.57 8.24
C MET A 4 -0.10 -14.84 6.91
N PHE A 5 -0.29 -13.97 5.93
CA PHE A 5 0.50 -14.01 4.70
C PHE A 5 1.94 -13.61 5.03
N GLY A 6 2.83 -14.60 5.07
CA GLY A 6 4.27 -14.34 5.08
C GLY A 6 4.66 -13.62 3.79
N ASN A 7 5.47 -12.57 3.91
CA ASN A 7 6.00 -11.84 2.76
C ASN A 7 7.07 -12.70 2.06
N ASN A 8 6.62 -13.67 1.27
CA ASN A 8 7.48 -14.56 0.50
C ASN A 8 7.27 -14.34 -1.00
N ALA A 9 8.23 -14.80 -1.80
CA ALA A 9 8.26 -14.57 -3.24
C ALA A 9 7.05 -15.19 -3.99
N GLN A 10 6.30 -16.10 -3.37
CA GLN A 10 5.15 -16.79 -3.97
C GLN A 10 3.80 -16.23 -3.52
N SER A 11 3.78 -15.34 -2.53
CA SER A 11 2.54 -14.70 -2.06
C SER A 11 1.99 -13.77 -3.14
N THR A 12 0.68 -13.83 -3.36
CA THR A 12 -0.04 -12.88 -4.22
C THR A 12 -0.11 -11.48 -3.60
N VAL A 13 0.14 -11.37 -2.30
CA VAL A 13 0.30 -10.09 -1.60
C VAL A 13 1.72 -9.97 -1.10
N GLN A 14 2.42 -8.94 -1.58
CA GLN A 14 3.80 -8.66 -1.22
C GLN A 14 3.91 -7.23 -0.70
N TRP A 15 4.88 -7.00 0.19
CA TRP A 15 5.08 -5.68 0.74
C TRP A 15 6.55 -5.40 1.05
N SER A 16 6.87 -4.13 1.20
CA SER A 16 8.19 -3.69 1.68
C SER A 16 8.02 -2.46 2.55
N VAL A 17 8.80 -2.35 3.61
CA VAL A 17 8.80 -1.19 4.51
C VAL A 17 10.18 -0.56 4.50
N THR A 18 10.23 0.75 4.30
CA THR A 18 11.47 1.53 4.32
C THR A 18 11.26 2.80 5.14
N LYS A 19 12.32 3.29 5.78
CA LYS A 19 12.30 4.51 6.59
C LYS A 19 13.29 5.52 6.02
N ASN A 20 12.83 6.74 5.79
CA ASN A 20 13.69 7.91 5.61
C ASN A 20 13.92 8.55 6.98
N THR A 21 15.14 8.43 7.49
CA THR A 21 15.51 8.92 8.83
C THR A 21 15.63 10.44 8.89
N ALA A 22 15.96 11.11 7.79
CA ALA A 22 16.08 12.57 7.76
C ALA A 22 14.73 13.27 7.87
N SER A 23 13.68 12.69 7.27
CA SER A 23 12.32 13.24 7.28
C SER A 23 11.35 12.53 8.22
N SER A 24 11.82 11.53 8.98
CA SER A 24 10.98 10.68 9.84
C SER A 24 9.77 10.05 9.12
N LEU A 25 9.93 9.70 7.84
CA LEU A 25 8.86 9.10 7.04
C LEU A 25 9.07 7.60 6.88
N ILE A 26 8.00 6.84 7.04
CA ILE A 26 7.94 5.41 6.73
C ILE A 26 7.12 5.24 5.47
N TYR A 27 7.66 4.48 4.52
CA TYR A 27 7.00 4.10 3.28
C TYR A 27 6.69 2.61 3.32
N ILE A 28 5.41 2.27 3.27
CA ILE A 28 4.91 0.90 3.18
C ILE A 28 4.39 0.70 1.76
N LYS A 29 5.09 -0.10 0.96
CA LYS A 29 4.65 -0.46 -0.39
C LYS A 29 3.90 -1.78 -0.32
N VAL A 30 2.74 -1.87 -0.96
CA VAL A 30 1.94 -3.11 -1.01
C VAL A 30 1.57 -3.39 -2.46
N ILE A 31 1.78 -4.62 -2.89
CA ILE A 31 1.31 -5.13 -4.17
C ILE A 31 0.33 -6.27 -3.87
N ASN A 32 -0.83 -6.26 -4.53
CA ASN A 32 -1.75 -7.40 -4.58
C ASN A 32 -1.93 -7.82 -6.04
N THR A 33 -1.33 -8.93 -6.43
CA THR A 33 -1.46 -9.52 -7.77
C THR A 33 -2.64 -10.48 -7.88
N ALA A 34 -3.35 -10.76 -6.79
CA ALA A 34 -4.55 -11.57 -6.84
C ALA A 34 -5.68 -10.87 -7.60
N THR A 35 -6.61 -11.69 -8.11
CA THR A 35 -7.87 -11.24 -8.71
C THR A 35 -8.94 -10.92 -7.67
N VAL A 36 -8.61 -11.04 -6.37
CA VAL A 36 -9.49 -10.74 -5.24
C VAL A 36 -8.81 -9.75 -4.27
N SER A 37 -9.62 -9.04 -3.49
CA SER A 37 -9.12 -8.13 -2.45
C SER A 37 -8.50 -8.93 -1.30
N ASN A 38 -7.38 -8.43 -0.77
CA ASN A 38 -6.74 -8.95 0.42
C ASN A 38 -6.53 -7.85 1.45
N THR A 39 -6.51 -8.21 2.73
CA THR A 39 -6.23 -7.27 3.81
C THR A 39 -4.87 -7.56 4.41
N VAL A 40 -4.04 -6.53 4.53
CA VAL A 40 -2.74 -6.61 5.21
C VAL A 40 -2.78 -5.75 6.46
N VAL A 41 -2.26 -6.27 7.56
CA VAL A 41 -2.17 -5.56 8.82
C VAL A 41 -0.70 -5.36 9.17
N PHE A 42 -0.29 -4.11 9.32
CA PHE A 42 1.06 -3.73 9.70
C PHE A 42 1.07 -3.24 11.14
N THR A 43 1.84 -3.90 12.01
CA THR A 43 2.13 -3.38 13.34
C THR A 43 3.52 -2.76 13.32
N LEU A 44 3.57 -1.43 13.37
CA LEU A 44 4.81 -0.68 13.32
C LEU A 44 5.46 -0.61 14.71
N PRO A 45 6.77 -0.87 14.85
CA PRO A 45 7.48 -0.74 16.11
C PRO A 45 7.85 0.72 16.45
N PHE A 46 7.30 1.69 15.72
CA PHE A 46 7.65 3.11 15.79
C PHE A 46 6.56 3.91 16.50
N THR A 47 6.94 5.06 17.06
CA THR A 47 5.97 6.01 17.60
C THR A 47 5.43 6.87 16.47
N ILE A 48 4.11 6.85 16.28
CA ILE A 48 3.44 7.65 15.25
C ILE A 48 3.26 9.09 15.74
N PHE A 49 3.72 10.07 14.95
CA PHE A 49 3.60 11.50 15.28
C PHE A 49 2.35 12.16 14.74
N SER A 50 1.85 11.67 13.60
CA SER A 50 0.66 12.19 12.93
C SER A 50 -0.36 11.09 12.78
N THR A 51 -1.58 11.32 13.24
CA THR A 51 -2.71 10.42 13.02
C THR A 51 -3.22 10.47 11.58
N ALA A 52 -2.79 11.45 10.77
CA ALA A 52 -3.06 11.49 9.35
C ALA A 52 -1.88 10.87 8.56
N GLY A 53 -2.17 9.80 7.84
CA GLY A 53 -1.30 9.21 6.82
C GLY A 53 -1.76 9.61 5.42
N THR A 54 -0.83 9.59 4.47
CA THR A 54 -1.11 9.85 3.04
C THR A 54 -0.57 8.70 2.21
N GLY A 55 -1.09 8.52 1.01
CA GLY A 55 -0.57 7.49 0.14
C GLY A 55 -1.00 7.66 -1.30
N THR A 56 -0.52 6.76 -2.13
CA THR A 56 -0.96 6.62 -3.51
C THR A 56 -1.39 5.19 -3.76
N VAL A 57 -2.44 5.03 -4.58
CA VAL A 57 -2.95 3.73 -5.00
C VAL A 57 -3.10 3.75 -6.52
N LEU A 58 -2.58 2.72 -7.17
CA LEU A 58 -2.86 2.39 -8.55
C LEU A 58 -3.62 1.07 -8.56
N THR A 59 -4.85 1.12 -9.06
CA THR A 59 -5.68 -0.07 -9.29
C THR A 59 -6.49 0.15 -10.55
N VAL A 60 -6.49 -0.84 -11.43
CA VAL A 60 -7.22 -0.83 -12.70
C VAL A 60 -7.71 -2.23 -13.02
N LEU A 61 -8.66 -2.33 -13.95
CA LEU A 61 -9.08 -3.62 -14.48
C LEU A 61 -7.92 -4.29 -15.23
N SER A 62 -7.87 -5.63 -15.19
CA SER A 62 -6.88 -6.41 -15.93
C SER A 62 -6.84 -6.02 -17.41
N GLY A 63 -5.63 -5.86 -17.95
CA GLY A 63 -5.42 -5.45 -19.35
C GLY A 63 -5.57 -3.95 -19.62
N THR A 64 -5.93 -3.13 -18.62
CA THR A 64 -5.96 -1.66 -18.78
C THR A 64 -4.54 -1.12 -18.90
N MET A 65 -4.29 -0.32 -19.94
CA MET A 65 -3.02 0.35 -20.17
C MET A 65 -3.23 1.75 -20.73
N ASN A 66 -2.27 2.65 -20.48
CA ASN A 66 -2.24 3.94 -21.14
C ASN A 66 -1.91 3.72 -22.63
N THR A 67 -2.68 4.35 -23.51
CA THR A 67 -2.51 4.28 -24.97
C THR A 67 -2.45 5.69 -25.54
N SER A 68 -2.06 5.84 -26.81
CA SER A 68 -2.09 7.15 -27.49
C SER A 68 -3.47 7.80 -27.54
N MET A 69 -4.55 7.00 -27.53
CA MET A 69 -5.94 7.49 -27.51
C MET A 69 -6.47 7.71 -26.09
N ASN A 70 -5.89 7.06 -25.08
CA ASN A 70 -6.27 7.22 -23.67
C ASN A 70 -5.02 7.18 -22.78
N LEU A 71 -4.39 8.35 -22.61
CA LEU A 71 -3.09 8.49 -21.94
C LEU A 71 -3.16 8.28 -20.41
N ASN A 72 -4.35 8.36 -19.82
CA ASN A 72 -4.54 8.33 -18.36
C ASN A 72 -5.51 7.21 -17.92
N ALA A 73 -5.62 6.14 -18.70
CA ALA A 73 -6.44 4.97 -18.37
C ALA A 73 -6.00 4.28 -17.06
N ALA A 74 -4.71 4.30 -16.76
CA ALA A 74 -4.08 3.76 -15.57
C ALA A 74 -3.21 4.82 -14.90
N VAL A 75 -3.80 5.51 -13.91
CA VAL A 75 -3.14 6.55 -13.12
C VAL A 75 -3.33 6.28 -11.64
N HIS A 76 -2.35 6.69 -10.84
CA HIS A 76 -2.46 6.61 -9.39
C HIS A 76 -3.48 7.62 -8.87
N LYS A 77 -4.04 7.33 -7.70
CA LYS A 77 -4.91 8.23 -6.94
C LYS A 77 -4.28 8.46 -5.57
N VAL A 78 -4.32 9.71 -5.11
CA VAL A 78 -3.91 10.05 -3.75
C VAL A 78 -5.00 9.59 -2.77
N ILE A 79 -4.58 9.03 -1.65
CA ILE A 79 -5.46 8.61 -0.56
C ILE A 79 -4.98 9.21 0.76
N THR A 80 -5.91 9.33 1.70
CA THR A 80 -5.63 9.64 3.10
C THR A 80 -6.18 8.53 3.98
N PHE A 81 -5.53 8.26 5.10
CA PHE A 81 -5.97 7.23 6.05
C PHE A 81 -5.54 7.62 7.48
N THR A 82 -6.16 6.99 8.47
CA THR A 82 -5.73 7.14 9.86
C THR A 82 -4.45 6.33 10.09
N ALA A 83 -3.34 7.01 10.35
CA ALA A 83 -2.09 6.40 10.73
C ALA A 83 -2.10 6.11 12.24
N GLU A 84 -1.98 4.84 12.58
CA GLU A 84 -1.86 4.35 13.95
C GLU A 84 -0.68 3.38 14.03
N LYS A 85 -0.36 2.91 15.24
CA LYS A 85 0.66 1.87 15.43
C LYS A 85 0.33 0.61 14.65
N THR A 86 -0.95 0.29 14.54
CA THR A 86 -1.47 -0.82 13.74
C THR A 86 -2.24 -0.25 12.56
N ILE A 87 -1.76 -0.51 11.34
CA ILE A 87 -2.37 -0.02 10.10
C ILE A 87 -3.02 -1.21 9.41
N THR A 88 -4.34 -1.13 9.22
CA THR A 88 -5.09 -2.08 8.39
C THR A 88 -5.24 -1.50 6.98
N HIS A 89 -4.62 -2.15 5.99
CA HIS A 89 -4.73 -1.77 4.59
C HIS A 89 -5.51 -2.83 3.80
N VAL A 90 -6.64 -2.42 3.25
CA VAL A 90 -7.37 -3.22 2.26
C VAL A 90 -6.74 -2.98 0.90
N ALA A 91 -6.13 -4.02 0.33
CA ALA A 91 -5.54 -4.03 -0.99
C ALA A 91 -6.51 -4.71 -1.98
N PRO A 92 -7.31 -3.94 -2.74
CA PRO A 92 -8.06 -4.43 -3.89
C PRO A 92 -7.28 -5.37 -4.82
N ALA A 93 -8.02 -6.11 -5.64
CA ALA A 93 -7.43 -6.93 -6.72
C ALA A 93 -6.57 -6.07 -7.65
N LEU A 94 -5.45 -6.64 -8.14
CA LEU A 94 -4.54 -6.01 -9.10
C LEU A 94 -4.15 -4.57 -8.71
N LEU A 95 -3.51 -4.46 -7.55
CA LEU A 95 -3.19 -3.18 -6.92
C LEU A 95 -1.69 -3.01 -6.67
N ALA A 96 -1.23 -1.77 -6.82
CA ALA A 96 0.00 -1.27 -6.24
C ALA A 96 -0.32 -0.05 -5.36
N SER A 97 0.18 -0.01 -4.14
CA SER A 97 0.04 1.15 -3.25
C SER A 97 1.32 1.50 -2.53
N VAL A 98 1.42 2.76 -2.14
CA VAL A 98 2.43 3.28 -1.22
C VAL A 98 1.72 4.07 -0.14
N LEU A 99 1.85 3.63 1.11
CA LEU A 99 1.39 4.34 2.30
C LEU A 99 2.57 5.07 2.94
N ILE A 100 2.34 6.30 3.35
CA ILE A 100 3.34 7.20 3.92
C ILE A 100 2.86 7.62 5.30
N VAL A 101 3.71 7.37 6.30
CA VAL A 101 3.44 7.62 7.71
C VAL A 101 4.58 8.43 8.30
N ASN A 102 4.27 9.40 9.16
CA ASN A 102 5.28 10.16 9.91
C ASN A 102 5.49 9.52 11.30
N ALA A 103 6.67 8.96 11.54
CA ALA A 103 6.99 8.18 12.75
C ALA A 103 8.50 8.09 13.06
N HIS A 104 8.85 7.96 14.35
CA HIS A 104 10.23 7.77 14.85
C HIS A 104 10.48 6.40 15.46
#